data_AF-A0A2N6VJC3-F1
#
_entry.id   AF-A0A2N6VJC3-F1
#
_cell.length_a   1.000
_cell.length_b   1.000
_cell.length_c   1.000
_cell.angle_alpha   90.00
_cell.angle_beta   90.00
_cell.angle_gamma   90.00
#
_symmetry.space_group_name_H-M   'P 1'
#
loop_
_entity.id
_entity.type
_entity.pdbx_description
1 polymer ?
#
loop_
_entity_poly.entity_id
_entity_poly.type
_entity_poly.pdbx_seq_one_letter_code
_entity_poly.pdbx_strand_id
1 'polypeptide(L)' 'AMVRELEKALENGAFGLSSGLIYPPGLFSDPSELNALTALLGGERVYATHMRNESSRVFESIAESLAAATMVVHFMHEDD' A
#
# COMPACT_ATOMS: atom_id res chain seq x y z
N ALA A 1 14.58 6.55 4.24
CA ALA A 1 14.55 5.80 5.52
C ALA A 1 13.60 4.61 5.42
N MET A 2 12.31 4.83 5.12
CA MET A 2 11.30 3.77 5.00
C MET A 2 11.65 2.64 4.02
N VAL A 3 12.16 2.97 2.82
CA VAL A 3 12.64 1.97 1.84
C VAL A 3 13.62 0.96 2.46
N ARG A 4 14.61 1.44 3.21
CA ARG A 4 15.62 0.57 3.86
C ARG A 4 15.02 -0.30 4.97
N GLU A 5 14.03 0.22 5.70
CA GLU A 5 13.35 -0.57 6.74
C GLU A 5 12.45 -1.63 6.12
N LEU A 6 11.79 -1.31 5.01
CA LEU A 6 11.02 -2.27 4.23
C LEU A 6 11.94 -3.36 3.66
N GLU A 7 13.05 -3.03 3.02
CA GLU A 7 14.05 -4.00 2.52
C GLU A 7 14.46 -5.00 3.62
N LYS A 8 14.86 -4.50 4.80
CA LYS A 8 15.22 -5.36 5.94
C LYS A 8 14.05 -6.24 6.39
N ALA A 9 12.84 -5.71 6.46
CA ALA A 9 11.66 -6.48 6.86
C ALA A 9 11.38 -7.61 5.85
N LEU A 10 11.49 -7.33 4.55
CA LEU A 10 11.31 -8.30 3.47
C LEU A 10 12.40 -9.38 3.48
N GLU A 11 13.66 -9.03 3.81
CA GLU A 11 14.78 -9.96 4.01
C GLU A 11 14.57 -10.85 5.26
N ASN A 12 13.98 -10.28 6.31
CA ASN A 12 13.65 -11.00 7.55
C ASN A 12 12.37 -11.84 7.45
N GLY A 13 11.78 -11.99 6.26
CA GLY A 13 10.66 -12.89 5.99
C GLY A 13 9.28 -12.27 6.03
N ALA A 14 9.16 -10.94 6.04
CA ALA A 14 7.84 -10.30 5.89
C ALA A 14 7.21 -10.67 4.52
N PHE A 15 5.93 -11.05 4.54
CA PHE A 15 5.21 -11.50 3.34
C PHE A 15 4.88 -10.37 2.35
N GLY A 16 4.97 -9.12 2.78
CA GLY A 16 4.56 -7.98 1.96
C GLY A 16 4.52 -6.68 2.74
N LEU A 17 3.78 -5.72 2.20
CA LEU A 17 3.57 -4.40 2.77
C LEU A 17 2.06 -4.16 2.95
N SER A 18 1.68 -3.49 4.03
CA SER A 18 0.34 -2.93 4.17
C SER A 18 0.38 -1.40 4.35
N SER A 19 -0.73 -0.73 4.02
CA SER A 19 -0.89 0.71 4.23
C SER A 19 -2.31 1.06 4.69
N GLY A 20 -2.44 2.15 5.43
CA GLY A 20 -3.71 2.70 5.89
C GLY A 20 -3.87 4.15 5.47
N LEU A 21 -4.23 4.39 4.21
CA LEU A 21 -4.26 5.74 3.62
C LEU A 21 -5.47 6.56 4.06
N ILE A 22 -6.51 5.93 4.61
CA ILE A 22 -7.66 6.63 5.19
C ILE A 22 -7.34 7.29 6.55
N TYR A 23 -6.26 6.86 7.22
CA TYR A 23 -5.90 7.31 8.57
C TYR A 23 -4.63 8.17 8.58
N PRO A 24 -4.52 9.19 9.46
CA PRO A 24 -3.23 9.81 9.76
C PRO A 24 -2.22 8.80 10.34
N PRO A 25 -0.92 8.90 10.00
CA PRO A 25 -0.30 9.88 9.09
C PRO A 25 -0.42 9.52 7.59
N GLY A 26 -0.82 8.29 7.24
CA GLY A 26 -0.88 7.80 5.85
C GLY A 26 -1.79 8.61 4.92
N LEU A 27 -2.82 9.26 5.48
CA LEU A 27 -3.69 10.20 4.77
C LEU A 27 -2.92 11.34 4.07
N PHE A 28 -1.74 11.71 4.57
CA PHE A 28 -0.90 12.76 4.01
C PHE A 28 0.26 12.23 3.17
N SER A 29 0.42 10.92 3.05
CA SER A 29 1.49 10.31 2.25
C SER A 29 1.29 10.62 0.77
N ASP A 30 2.38 11.00 0.12
CA ASP A 30 2.41 11.25 -1.33
C ASP A 30 2.33 9.92 -2.09
N PRO A 31 1.54 9.82 -3.18
CA PRO A 31 1.47 8.60 -3.98
C PRO A 31 2.84 8.10 -4.47
N SER A 32 3.80 9.00 -4.73
CA SER A 32 5.16 8.63 -5.15
C SER A 32 5.94 7.90 -4.05
N GLU A 33 5.65 8.17 -2.77
CA GLU A 33 6.24 7.44 -1.64
C GLU A 33 5.76 5.99 -1.65
N LEU A 34 4.46 5.76 -1.86
CA LEU A 34 3.91 4.43 -1.97
C LEU A 34 4.52 3.66 -3.13
N ASN A 35 4.58 4.27 -4.32
CA ASN A 35 5.18 3.65 -5.50
C ASN A 35 6.63 3.20 -5.24
N ALA A 36 7.40 4.01 -4.52
CA ALA A 36 8.79 3.66 -4.18
C ALA A 36 8.88 2.47 -3.21
N LEU A 37 7.91 2.31 -2.31
CA LEU A 37 7.86 1.19 -1.36
C LEU A 37 7.34 -0.10 -2.01
N THR A 38 6.27 -0.01 -2.79
CA THR A 38 5.67 -1.16 -3.48
C THR A 38 6.56 -1.70 -4.59
N ALA A 39 7.43 -0.86 -5.19
CA ALA A 39 8.43 -1.30 -6.16
C ALA A 39 9.46 -2.29 -5.59
N LEU A 40 9.62 -2.37 -4.26
CA LEU A 40 10.49 -3.34 -3.59
C LEU A 40 9.83 -4.72 -3.46
N LEU A 41 8.51 -4.79 -3.64
CA LEU A 41 7.78 -6.05 -3.59
C LEU A 41 8.07 -6.84 -4.88
N GLY A 42 8.59 -8.05 -4.73
CA GLY A 42 8.73 -9.02 -5.83
C GLY A 42 7.43 -9.80 -6.07
N GLY A 43 7.33 -10.53 -7.19
CA GLY A 43 6.06 -11.12 -7.68
C GLY A 43 5.28 -12.03 -6.73
N GLU A 44 5.90 -12.57 -5.68
CA GLU A 44 5.26 -13.44 -4.67
C GLU A 44 4.79 -12.68 -3.42
N ARG A 45 5.12 -11.39 -3.31
CA ARG A 45 4.80 -10.55 -2.14
C ARG A 45 3.48 -9.80 -2.37
N VAL A 46 2.79 -9.48 -1.27
CA VAL A 46 1.45 -8.87 -1.32
C VAL A 46 1.51 -7.40 -0.90
N TYR A 47 0.71 -6.56 -1.56
CA TYR A 47 0.41 -5.22 -1.09
C TYR A 47 -1.06 -5.16 -0.60
N ALA A 48 -1.27 -4.84 0.67
CA ALA A 48 -2.60 -4.65 1.25
C ALA A 48 -2.83 -3.18 1.57
N THR A 49 -4.04 -2.67 1.35
CA THR A 49 -4.34 -1.26 1.61
C THR A 49 -5.75 -1.04 2.12
N HIS A 50 -5.89 -0.23 3.17
CA HIS A 50 -7.09 0.59 3.35
C HIS A 50 -6.92 1.83 2.48
N MET A 51 -7.82 1.95 1.51
CA MET A 51 -7.74 2.97 0.48
C MET A 51 -7.90 4.36 1.05
N ARG A 52 -7.34 5.37 0.39
CA ARG A 52 -7.42 6.76 0.87
C ARG A 52 -8.85 7.26 1.02
N ASN A 53 -9.75 6.75 0.19
CA ASN A 53 -11.17 6.99 0.28
C ASN A 53 -11.97 5.75 -0.14
N GLU A 54 -12.87 5.31 0.73
CA GLU A 54 -13.74 4.16 0.49
C GLU A 54 -15.20 4.56 0.26
N SER A 55 -15.44 5.85 -0.01
CA SER A 55 -16.77 6.41 -0.20
C SER A 55 -16.86 7.19 -1.52
N SER A 56 -16.94 8.52 -1.48
CA SER A 56 -17.21 9.37 -2.64
C SER A 56 -16.10 9.41 -3.70
N ARG A 57 -14.89 8.94 -3.36
CA ARG A 57 -13.72 8.90 -4.25
C ARG A 57 -13.09 7.50 -4.33
N VAL A 58 -13.94 6.48 -4.32
CA VAL A 58 -13.50 5.08 -4.32
C VAL A 58 -12.76 4.72 -5.62
N PHE A 59 -13.20 5.21 -6.78
CA PHE A 59 -12.56 4.88 -8.05
C PHE A 59 -11.17 5.51 -8.19
N GLU A 60 -10.99 6.74 -7.72
CA GLU A 60 -9.68 7.39 -7.66
C GLU A 60 -8.74 6.63 -6.73
N SER A 61 -9.25 6.11 -5.61
CA SER A 61 -8.43 5.36 -4.65
C SER A 61 -8.07 3.95 -5.14
N ILE A 62 -8.97 3.31 -5.89
CA ILE A 62 -8.66 2.07 -6.62
C ILE A 62 -7.57 2.33 -7.66
N ALA A 63 -7.68 3.42 -8.43
CA ALA A 63 -6.68 3.79 -9.42
C ALA A 63 -5.32 4.11 -8.77
N GLU A 64 -5.29 4.79 -7.62
CA GLU A 64 -4.08 5.01 -6.82
C GLU A 64 -3.43 3.67 -6.41
N SER A 65 -4.25 2.73 -5.93
CA SER A 65 -3.78 1.42 -5.45
C SER A 65 -3.21 0.55 -6.59
N LEU A 66 -3.86 0.57 -7.75
CA LEU A 66 -3.41 -0.14 -8.96
C LEU A 66 -2.17 0.53 -9.60
N ALA A 67 -2.06 1.85 -9.50
CA ALA A 67 -0.87 2.56 -9.94
C ALA A 67 0.34 2.28 -9.03
N ALA A 68 0.09 2.09 -7.72
CA ALA A 68 1.14 1.76 -6.76
C ALA A 68 1.70 0.36 -6.95
N ALA A 69 0.88 -0.65 -7.23
CA ALA A 69 1.34 -2.03 -7.31
C ALA A 69 0.85 -2.74 -8.57
N THR A 70 1.77 -3.40 -9.28
CA THR A 70 1.47 -4.28 -10.42
C THR A 70 1.13 -5.72 -10.00
N MET A 71 0.86 -5.95 -8.72
CA MET A 71 0.70 -7.27 -8.08
C MET A 71 -0.56 -7.32 -7.21
N VAL A 72 -0.78 -8.42 -6.49
CA VAL A 72 -2.02 -8.65 -5.72
C VAL A 72 -2.25 -7.51 -4.73
N VAL A 73 -3.31 -6.74 -4.99
CA VAL A 73 -3.83 -5.70 -4.09
C VAL A 73 -5.00 -6.28 -3.30
N HIS A 74 -4.89 -6.27 -1.97
CA HIS A 74 -6.03 -6.59 -1.10
C HIS A 74 -6.64 -5.27 -0.57
N PHE A 75 -7.88 -4.99 -0.99
CA PHE A 75 -8.67 -3.89 -0.47
C PHE A 75 -9.27 -4.31 0.86
N MET A 76 -8.82 -3.67 1.94
CA MET A 76 -9.29 -3.98 3.28
C MET A 76 -10.57 -3.20 3.53
N HIS A 77 -11.66 -3.89 3.85
CA HIS A 77 -12.90 -3.27 4.30
C HIS A 77 -12.96 -3.32 5.81
N GLU A 78 -13.48 -2.26 6.44
CA GLU A 78 -13.95 -2.34 7.82
C GLU A 78 -15.25 -3.16 7.79
N ASP A 79 -15.26 -4.32 8.45
CA ASP A 79 -16.51 -5.02 8.74
C ASP A 79 -17.31 -4.15 9.72
N ASP A 80 -18.49 -3.68 9.30
CA ASP A 80 -19.54 -3.21 10.23
C ASP A 80 -20.07 -4.38 11.08
#